data_AF-A0AAD2EMK5-F1
#
_entry.id   AF-A0AAD2EMK5-F1
#
_cell.length_a   1.000
_cell.length_b   1.000
_cell.length_c   1.000
_cell.angle_alpha   90.00
_cell.angle_beta   90.00
_cell.angle_gamma   90.00
#
_symmetry.space_group_name_H-M   'P 1'
#
loop_
_entity.id
_entity.type
_entity.pdbx_description
1 polymer ?
#
loop_
_entity_poly.entity_id
_entity_poly.type
_entity_poly.pdbx_seq_one_letter_code
_entity_poly.pdbx_strand_id
1 'polypeptide(L)'
;MGSTIFATIATGLFGLLVAVVTYALTKKREHEADWRKAKLEHYREYVAALSGVVQGRAVTADAQARYADAVNALTLVASPSVLRALYAFQDEISYRNTQRSDERHDQLVNVLLREMRRDVRPPQRGGDGPEPSIRLLSVPPVRVSAKRSAEHH
;
A
#
# COMPACT_ATOMS: atom_id res chain seq x y z
N MET A 1 -55.85 -1.07 29.48
CA MET A 1 -55.81 -0.41 28.15
C MET A 1 -54.62 0.53 28.00
N GLY A 2 -54.29 1.40 28.97
CA GLY A 2 -53.15 2.34 28.85
C GLY A 2 -51.76 1.67 28.73
N SER A 3 -51.47 0.62 29.50
CA SER A 3 -50.17 -0.09 29.45
C SER A 3 -49.85 -0.72 28.10
N THR A 4 -50.86 -1.21 27.38
CA THR A 4 -50.71 -1.81 26.05
C THR A 4 -50.30 -0.77 25.01
N ILE A 5 -50.86 0.43 25.06
CA ILE A 5 -50.53 1.52 24.13
C ILE A 5 -49.07 1.98 24.32
N PHE A 6 -48.63 2.15 25.57
CA PHE A 6 -47.24 2.49 25.87
C PHE A 6 -46.26 1.42 25.41
N ALA A 7 -46.59 0.14 25.60
CA ALA A 7 -45.76 -0.97 25.15
C ALA A 7 -45.63 -1.04 23.63
N THR A 8 -46.72 -0.79 22.89
CA THR A 8 -46.69 -0.74 21.42
C THR A 8 -45.86 0.41 20.90
N ILE A 9 -46.00 1.61 21.48
CA ILE A 9 -45.18 2.78 21.10
C ILE A 9 -43.70 2.53 21.39
N ALA A 10 -43.38 1.97 22.57
CA ALA A 10 -42.01 1.65 22.95
C ALA A 10 -41.37 0.61 22.00
N THR A 11 -42.12 -0.42 21.61
CA THR A 11 -41.64 -1.44 20.66
C THR A 11 -41.39 -0.86 19.27
N GLY A 12 -42.29 0.03 18.80
CA GLY A 12 -42.12 0.72 17.51
C GLY A 12 -40.88 1.63 17.49
N LEU A 13 -40.68 2.41 18.55
CA LEU A 13 -39.48 3.25 18.73
C LEU A 13 -38.20 2.42 18.79
N PHE A 14 -38.23 1.29 19.50
CA PHE A 14 -37.09 0.39 19.59
C PHE A 14 -36.74 -0.21 18.22
N GLY A 15 -37.74 -0.67 17.46
CA GLY A 15 -37.53 -1.15 16.10
C GLY A 15 -36.91 -0.10 15.17
N LEU A 16 -37.37 1.15 15.26
CA LEU A 16 -36.81 2.27 14.50
C LEU A 16 -35.35 2.54 14.89
N LEU A 17 -35.03 2.57 16.19
CA LEU A 17 -33.67 2.77 16.68
C LEU A 17 -32.73 1.67 16.18
N VAL A 18 -33.16 0.40 16.26
CA VAL A 18 -32.38 -0.74 15.76
C VAL A 18 -32.12 -0.61 14.26
N ALA A 19 -33.12 -0.21 13.48
CA ALA A 19 -32.97 -0.01 12.04
C ALA A 19 -31.96 1.10 11.71
N VAL A 20 -32.05 2.25 12.41
CA VAL A 20 -31.13 3.38 12.22
C VAL A 20 -29.69 3.00 12.57
N VAL A 21 -29.48 2.34 13.72
CA VAL A 21 -28.16 1.88 14.14
C VAL A 21 -27.59 0.87 13.16
N THR A 22 -28.40 -0.09 12.72
CA THR A 22 -28.00 -1.10 11.72
C THR A 22 -27.59 -0.44 10.41
N TYR A 23 -28.39 0.50 9.90
CA TYR A 23 -28.08 1.24 8.68
C TYR A 23 -26.77 2.03 8.81
N ALA A 24 -26.57 2.75 9.93
CA ALA A 24 -25.35 3.51 10.18
C ALA A 24 -24.11 2.61 10.26
N LEU A 25 -24.21 1.46 10.93
CA LEU A 25 -23.12 0.48 10.99
C LEU A 25 -22.79 -0.11 9.62
N THR A 26 -23.79 -0.45 8.82
CA THR A 26 -23.60 -0.97 7.45
C THR A 26 -22.90 0.07 6.58
N LYS A 27 -23.39 1.31 6.58
CA LYS A 27 -22.81 2.40 5.78
C LYS A 27 -21.37 2.72 6.18
N LYS A 28 -21.08 2.67 7.48
CA LYS A 28 -19.69 2.83 7.97
C LYS A 28 -18.79 1.71 7.42
N ARG A 29 -19.25 0.46 7.43
CA ARG A 29 -18.48 -0.68 6.89
C ARG A 29 -18.24 -0.56 5.38
N GLU A 30 -19.23 -0.09 4.63
CA GLU A 30 -19.10 0.17 3.19
C GLU A 30 -18.04 1.24 2.92
N HIS A 31 -18.12 2.40 3.58
CA HIS A 31 -17.11 3.45 3.42
C HIS A 31 -15.70 3.01 3.81
N GLU A 32 -15.55 2.23 4.88
CA GLU A 32 -14.24 1.69 5.24
C GLU A 32 -13.73 0.66 4.21
N ALA A 33 -14.60 -0.11 3.56
CA ALA A 33 -14.21 -1.04 2.50
C ALA A 33 -13.76 -0.28 1.25
N ASP A 34 -14.52 0.74 0.84
CA ASP A 34 -14.18 1.60 -0.30
C ASP A 34 -12.86 2.35 -0.07
N TRP A 35 -12.66 2.89 1.14
CA TRP A 35 -11.43 3.57 1.52
C TRP A 35 -10.21 2.63 1.46
N ARG A 36 -10.34 1.40 1.95
CA ARG A 36 -9.26 0.40 1.85
C ARG A 36 -8.97 0.00 0.40
N LYS A 37 -10.00 -0.08 -0.44
CA LYS A 37 -9.85 -0.37 -1.88
C LYS A 37 -9.10 0.76 -2.59
N ALA A 38 -9.44 2.01 -2.32
CA ALA A 38 -8.74 3.17 -2.88
C ALA A 38 -7.25 3.19 -2.47
N LYS A 39 -6.95 2.95 -1.19
CA LYS A 39 -5.57 2.82 -0.70
C LYS A 39 -4.79 1.72 -1.44
N LEU A 40 -5.39 0.55 -1.62
CA LEU A 40 -4.75 -0.56 -2.30
C LEU A 40 -4.39 -0.22 -3.76
N GLU A 41 -5.25 0.52 -4.44
CA GLU A 41 -4.99 0.98 -5.82
C GLU A 41 -3.76 1.89 -5.87
N HIS A 42 -3.70 2.90 -5.00
CA HIS A 42 -2.53 3.79 -4.93
C HIS A 42 -1.24 3.06 -4.54
N TYR A 43 -1.31 2.10 -3.61
CA TYR A 43 -0.14 1.28 -3.25
C TYR A 43 0.31 0.38 -4.41
N ARG A 44 -0.63 -0.18 -5.18
CA ARG A 44 -0.31 -0.97 -6.36
C ARG A 44 0.36 -0.11 -7.44
N GLU A 45 -0.17 1.08 -7.69
CA GLU A 45 0.39 2.03 -8.65
C GLU A 45 1.82 2.44 -8.26
N TYR A 46 2.05 2.73 -6.96
CA TYR A 46 3.39 3.02 -6.46
C TYR A 46 4.36 1.86 -6.67
N VAL A 47 3.99 0.63 -6.33
CA VAL A 47 4.88 -0.55 -6.50
C VAL A 47 5.18 -0.78 -7.99
N ALA A 48 4.20 -0.59 -8.86
CA ALA A 48 4.38 -0.67 -10.31
C ALA A 48 5.34 0.41 -10.82
N ALA A 49 5.14 1.67 -10.42
CA ALA A 49 6.00 2.79 -10.78
C ALA A 49 7.43 2.60 -10.26
N LEU A 50 7.59 2.16 -9.01
CA LEU A 50 8.88 1.85 -8.39
C LEU A 50 9.62 0.78 -9.22
N SER A 51 8.95 -0.29 -9.63
CA SER A 51 9.56 -1.31 -10.49
C SER A 51 10.04 -0.78 -11.85
N GLY A 52 9.45 0.33 -12.34
CA GLY A 52 9.85 0.99 -13.57
C GLY A 52 11.14 1.80 -13.46
N VAL A 53 11.47 2.27 -12.24
CA VAL A 53 12.66 3.09 -11.96
C VAL A 53 13.81 2.31 -11.29
N VAL A 54 13.54 1.11 -10.75
CA VAL A 54 14.58 0.23 -10.16
C VAL A 54 15.52 -0.34 -11.23
N GLN A 55 16.82 -0.39 -10.90
CA GLN A 55 17.97 -0.71 -11.77
C GLN A 55 17.73 -1.89 -12.73
N GLY A 56 18.05 -1.69 -14.01
CA GLY A 56 18.02 -2.72 -15.06
C GLY A 56 17.26 -2.32 -16.33
N ARG A 57 16.53 -1.20 -16.30
CA ARG A 57 15.91 -0.58 -17.49
C ARG A 57 16.51 0.80 -17.71
N ALA A 58 16.66 1.23 -18.96
CA ALA A 58 16.97 2.63 -19.25
C ALA A 58 15.85 3.49 -18.65
N VAL A 59 16.14 4.20 -17.56
CA VAL A 59 15.13 4.96 -16.83
C VAL A 59 14.70 6.12 -17.72
N THR A 60 13.47 6.06 -18.23
CA THR A 60 12.89 7.12 -19.06
C THR A 60 12.41 8.27 -18.18
N ALA A 61 12.36 9.49 -18.74
CA ALA A 61 11.78 10.65 -18.06
C ALA A 61 10.33 10.38 -17.64
N ASP A 62 9.57 9.67 -18.48
CA ASP A 62 8.18 9.28 -18.19
C ASP A 62 8.07 8.34 -16.98
N ALA A 63 9.01 7.39 -16.82
CA ALA A 63 9.02 6.50 -15.67
C ALA A 63 9.29 7.25 -14.35
N GLN A 64 10.17 8.26 -14.40
CA GLN A 64 10.44 9.13 -13.26
C GLN A 64 9.25 10.02 -12.92
N ALA A 65 8.58 10.60 -13.92
CA ALA A 65 7.37 11.40 -13.71
C ALA A 65 6.27 10.55 -13.05
N ARG A 66 6.01 9.34 -13.56
CA ARG A 66 5.03 8.41 -12.96
C ARG A 66 5.39 7.99 -11.53
N TYR A 67 6.67 7.82 -11.24
CA TYR A 67 7.13 7.55 -9.88
C TYR A 67 6.85 8.75 -8.94
N ALA A 68 7.16 9.97 -9.39
CA ALA A 68 6.88 11.18 -8.62
C ALA A 68 5.37 11.37 -8.37
N ASP A 69 4.55 11.17 -9.40
CA ASP A 69 3.08 11.26 -9.29
C ASP A 69 2.54 10.22 -8.30
N ALA A 70 3.02 8.98 -8.37
CA ALA A 70 2.62 7.92 -7.44
C ALA A 70 3.04 8.24 -5.99
N VAL A 71 4.26 8.76 -5.78
CA VAL A 71 4.71 9.22 -4.46
C VAL A 71 3.82 10.35 -3.93
N ASN A 72 3.51 11.34 -4.76
CA ASN A 72 2.63 12.45 -4.38
C ASN A 72 1.22 11.95 -4.03
N ALA A 73 0.66 11.03 -4.81
CA ALA A 73 -0.63 10.41 -4.50
C ALA A 73 -0.60 9.66 -3.16
N LEU A 74 0.50 8.95 -2.85
CA LEU A 74 0.65 8.30 -1.54
C LEU A 74 0.63 9.28 -0.38
N THR A 75 1.14 10.51 -0.54
CA THR A 75 1.11 11.50 0.56
C THR A 75 -0.31 11.86 1.02
N LEU A 76 -1.32 11.71 0.15
CA LEU A 76 -2.71 12.00 0.46
C LEU A 76 -3.43 10.86 1.18
N VAL A 77 -3.06 9.61 0.90
CA VAL A 77 -3.81 8.43 1.34
C VAL A 77 -3.07 7.57 2.35
N ALA A 78 -1.75 7.63 2.38
CA ALA A 78 -0.93 6.75 3.20
C ALA A 78 -0.97 7.15 4.68
N SER A 79 -0.86 6.16 5.57
CA SER A 79 -0.74 6.42 7.00
C SER A 79 0.63 7.02 7.35
N PRO A 80 0.74 7.69 8.51
CA PRO A 80 2.03 8.23 8.97
C PRO A 80 3.14 7.20 9.16
N SER A 81 2.82 5.91 9.38
CA SER A 81 3.85 4.86 9.46
C SER A 81 4.41 4.51 8.09
N VAL A 82 3.53 4.44 7.07
CA VAL A 82 3.93 4.23 5.67
C VAL A 82 4.78 5.39 5.18
N LEU A 83 4.38 6.64 5.45
CA LEU A 83 5.16 7.82 5.01
C LEU A 83 6.55 7.86 5.64
N ARG A 84 6.69 7.51 6.92
CA ARG A 84 8.02 7.41 7.56
C ARG A 84 8.89 6.35 6.91
N ALA A 85 8.34 5.18 6.59
CA ALA A 85 9.06 4.12 5.90
C ALA A 85 9.44 4.55 4.47
N LEU A 86 8.56 5.27 3.78
CA LEU A 86 8.78 5.78 2.43
C LEU A 86 9.93 6.79 2.41
N TYR A 87 9.94 7.76 3.33
CA TYR A 87 11.00 8.76 3.39
C TYR A 87 12.34 8.14 3.78
N ALA A 88 12.36 7.19 4.72
CA ALA A 88 13.57 6.46 5.05
C ALA A 88 14.15 5.69 3.85
N PHE A 89 13.28 5.10 3.02
CA PHE A 89 13.70 4.46 1.77
C PHE A 89 14.21 5.48 0.74
N GLN A 90 13.53 6.62 0.57
CA GLN A 90 13.95 7.69 -0.34
C GLN A 90 15.31 8.28 0.03
N ASP A 91 15.58 8.46 1.33
CA ASP A 91 16.88 8.90 1.83
C ASP A 91 17.99 7.91 1.48
N GLU A 92 17.72 6.60 1.55
CA GLU A 92 18.69 5.56 1.19
C GLU A 92 19.02 5.57 -0.30
N ILE A 93 18.01 5.70 -1.17
CA ILE A 93 18.20 5.69 -2.64
C ILE A 93 18.59 7.06 -3.21
N SER A 94 18.64 8.10 -2.38
CA SER A 94 18.99 9.46 -2.78
C SER A 94 20.40 9.50 -3.35
N TYR A 95 20.60 10.30 -4.40
CA TYR A 95 21.93 10.53 -4.98
C TYR A 95 22.94 11.14 -3.98
N ARG A 96 22.43 11.73 -2.89
CA ARG A 96 23.24 12.31 -1.82
C ARG A 96 23.79 11.27 -0.84
N ASN A 97 23.24 10.05 -0.84
CA ASN A 97 23.72 8.99 0.04
C ASN A 97 24.91 8.27 -0.60
N THR A 98 26.12 8.62 -0.14
CA THR A 98 27.37 7.98 -0.59
C THR A 98 27.66 6.66 0.12
N GLN A 99 26.87 6.28 1.13
CA GLN A 99 27.04 5.07 1.93
C GLN A 99 25.92 4.05 1.69
N ARG A 100 25.33 4.06 0.48
CA ARG A 100 24.27 3.13 0.11
C ARG A 100 24.73 1.67 0.24
N SER A 101 23.89 0.84 0.87
CA SER A 101 24.09 -0.61 0.95
C SER A 101 22.88 -1.34 0.38
N ASP A 102 23.13 -2.42 -0.36
CA ASP A 102 22.07 -3.26 -0.93
C ASP A 102 21.27 -3.97 0.19
N GLU A 103 21.93 -4.37 1.27
CA GLU A 103 21.27 -4.95 2.44
C GLU A 103 20.31 -3.94 3.10
N ARG A 104 20.75 -2.68 3.22
CA ARG A 104 19.94 -1.60 3.81
C ARG A 104 18.78 -1.21 2.91
N HIS A 105 19.02 -1.16 1.60
CA HIS A 105 17.98 -1.00 0.58
C HIS A 105 16.88 -2.06 0.75
N ASP A 106 17.26 -3.34 0.76
CA ASP A 106 16.30 -4.44 0.86
C ASP A 106 15.56 -4.45 2.20
N GLN A 107 16.25 -4.10 3.29
CA GLN A 107 15.61 -3.93 4.60
C GLN A 107 14.55 -2.83 4.56
N LEU A 108 14.84 -1.66 3.99
CA LEU A 108 13.91 -0.53 3.94
C LEU A 108 12.72 -0.80 3.03
N VAL A 109 12.94 -1.45 1.90
CA VAL A 109 11.85 -1.93 1.02
C VAL A 109 10.92 -2.88 1.77
N ASN A 110 11.49 -3.81 2.55
CA ASN A 110 10.70 -4.76 3.34
C ASN A 110 9.89 -4.08 4.45
N VAL A 111 10.45 -3.04 5.08
CA VAL A 111 9.72 -2.23 6.07
C VAL A 111 8.58 -1.47 5.39
N LEU A 112 8.83 -0.82 4.25
CA LEU A 112 7.82 -0.07 3.50
C LEU A 112 6.63 -0.95 3.09
N LEU A 113 6.89 -2.09 2.45
CA LEU A 113 5.83 -2.99 2.00
C LEU A 113 5.03 -3.60 3.17
N ARG A 114 5.69 -3.83 4.32
CA ARG A 114 5.02 -4.29 5.53
C ARG A 114 4.06 -3.24 6.08
N GLU A 115 4.51 -1.99 6.16
CA GLU A 115 3.66 -0.90 6.65
C GLU A 115 2.48 -0.64 5.69
N MET A 116 2.69 -0.71 4.37
CA MET A 116 1.60 -0.62 3.38
C MET A 116 0.57 -1.75 3.59
N ARG A 117 1.03 -2.99 3.80
CA ARG A 117 0.15 -4.13 4.06
C ARG A 117 -0.65 -3.94 5.36
N ARG A 118 -0.02 -3.45 6.43
CA ARG A 118 -0.70 -3.15 7.70
C ARG A 118 -1.76 -2.07 7.55
N ASP A 119 -1.50 -1.06 6.72
CA ASP A 119 -2.44 0.04 6.50
C ASP A 119 -3.71 -0.39 5.73
N VAL A 120 -3.61 -1.38 4.84
CA VAL A 120 -4.77 -1.92 4.10
C VAL A 120 -5.51 -3.01 4.89
N ARG A 121 -4.80 -3.77 5.73
CA ARG A 121 -5.38 -4.96 6.37
C ARG A 121 -6.52 -4.56 7.33
N PRO A 122 -7.66 -5.25 7.29
CA PRO A 122 -8.69 -5.05 8.31
C PRO A 122 -8.13 -5.41 9.70
N PRO A 123 -8.53 -4.70 10.77
CA PRO A 123 -8.07 -5.00 12.12
C PRO A 123 -8.43 -6.44 12.48
N GLN A 124 -7.42 -7.29 12.65
CA GLN A 124 -7.62 -8.69 13.04
C GLN A 124 -7.70 -8.79 14.57
N ARG A 125 -8.77 -9.41 15.07
CA ARG A 125 -8.88 -9.85 16.47
C ARG A 125 -8.08 -11.13 16.64
N GLY A 126 -6.79 -10.99 16.89
CA GLY A 126 -5.88 -12.12 17.09
C GLY A 126 -4.51 -11.75 16.56
N GLY A 127 -3.52 -11.69 17.45
CA GLY A 127 -2.17 -11.25 17.13
C GLY A 127 -1.62 -12.00 15.93
N ASP A 128 -1.14 -11.24 14.94
CA ASP A 128 -0.46 -11.80 13.78
C ASP A 128 0.74 -12.63 14.26
N GLY A 129 0.82 -13.89 13.80
CA GLY A 129 2.06 -14.66 13.85
C GLY A 129 3.19 -13.92 13.12
N PRO A 130 4.45 -14.37 13.25
CA PRO A 130 5.59 -13.69 12.66
C PRO A 130 5.36 -13.43 11.16
N GLU A 131 5.31 -12.15 10.78
CA GLU A 131 5.05 -11.76 9.40
C GLU A 131 6.18 -12.28 8.49
N PRO A 132 5.83 -12.92 7.35
CA PRO A 132 6.83 -13.44 6.44
C PRO A 132 7.71 -12.30 5.93
N SER A 133 9.02 -12.56 5.83
CA SER A 133 9.94 -11.67 5.14
C SER A 133 9.49 -11.53 3.69
N ILE A 134 9.15 -10.32 3.28
CA ILE A 134 8.82 -10.02 1.89
C ILE A 134 10.10 -10.24 1.08
N ARG A 135 10.02 -11.02 0.00
CA ARG A 135 11.12 -11.22 -0.94
C ARG A 135 10.65 -10.69 -2.27
N LEU A 136 11.25 -9.60 -2.74
CA LEU A 136 11.00 -9.12 -4.08
C LEU A 136 11.73 -10.01 -5.08
N LEU A 137 11.01 -10.47 -6.10
CA LEU A 137 11.62 -11.14 -7.24
C LEU A 137 12.25 -10.08 -8.15
N SER A 138 13.57 -10.08 -8.24
CA SER A 138 14.30 -9.30 -9.25
C SER A 138 14.22 -9.99 -10.62
N VAL A 139 14.11 -9.20 -11.69
CA VAL A 139 14.27 -9.74 -13.06
C VAL A 139 15.72 -10.20 -13.22
N PRO A 140 15.98 -11.45 -13.66
CA PRO A 140 17.34 -11.92 -13.88
C PRO A 140 18.04 -11.06 -14.93
N PRO A 141 19.35 -10.77 -14.78
CA PRO A 141 20.08 -9.95 -15.74
C PRO A 141 20.03 -10.60 -17.12
N VAL A 142 19.58 -9.85 -18.12
CA VAL A 142 19.62 -10.30 -19.53
C VAL A 142 21.09 -10.39 -19.93
N ARG A 143 21.58 -11.62 -20.17
CA ARG A 143 22.91 -11.82 -20.74
C ARG A 143 22.89 -11.26 -22.17
N VAL A 144 23.47 -10.08 -22.38
CA VAL A 144 23.75 -9.60 -23.73
C VAL A 144 24.82 -10.53 -24.31
N SER A 145 24.39 -11.43 -25.20
CA SER A 145 25.30 -12.34 -25.90
C SER A 145 26.21 -11.51 -26.81
N ALA A 146 27.47 -11.38 -26.42
CA ALA A 146 28.51 -10.74 -27.23
C ALA A 146 28.81 -11.62 -28.46
N LYS A 147 27.98 -11.53 -29.50
CA LYS A 147 28.35 -11.94 -30.87
C LYS A 147 28.66 -10.69 -31.69
N ARG A 148 29.87 -10.16 -31.52
CA ARG A 148 30.47 -9.20 -32.47
C ARG A 148 32.01 -9.23 -32.36
N SER A 149 32.61 -10.33 -32.81
CA SER A 149 34.03 -10.41 -33.18
C SER A 149 34.29 -11.75 -33.87
N ALA A 150 33.84 -11.86 -35.13
CA ALA A 150 34.33 -12.88 -36.07
C ALA A 150 33.90 -12.53 -37.51
N GLU A 151 34.03 -11.27 -37.91
CA GLU A 151 33.99 -10.87 -39.33
C GLU A 151 34.93 -9.68 -39.48
N HIS A 152 36.23 -9.95 -39.53
CA HIS A 152 37.27 -9.14 -40.20
C HIS A 152 38.58 -9.94 -40.07
N HIS A 153 38.79 -10.85 -41.00
CA HIS A 153 40.10 -11.29 -41.49
C HIS A 153 39.93 -11.83 -42.91
#